data_AF-A0A2E4W7V7-F1
#
_entry.id   AF-A0A2E4W7V7-F1
#
_cell.length_a   1.000
_cell.length_b   1.000
_cell.length_c   1.000
_cell.angle_alpha   90.00
_cell.angle_beta   90.00
_cell.angle_gamma   90.00
#
_symmetry.space_group_name_H-M   'P 1'
#
loop_
_entity.id
_entity.type
_entity.pdbx_description
1 polymer ?
#
loop_
_entity_poly.entity_id
_entity_poly.type
_entity_poly.pdbx_seq_one_letter_code
_entity_poly.pdbx_strand_id
1 'polypeptide(L)'
;MSESVLKALKPYKLLAFGVKLTDSGHTITKEEFSHLIKTYLEVSGIELKEFAYSLDVSPPTAQRWFDGKNMPYQACAETVVKTIVKDLAEYYCE
;
A
#
# COMPACT_ATOMS: atom_id res chain seq x y z
N MET A 1 -5.30 24.29 7.72
CA MET A 1 -6.13 23.31 6.98
C MET A 1 -6.94 22.52 8.01
N SER A 2 -8.25 22.31 7.79
CA SER A 2 -9.08 21.55 8.74
C SER A 2 -8.74 20.06 8.68
N GLU A 3 -8.97 19.35 9.80
CA GLU A 3 -8.73 17.91 9.93
C GLU A 3 -9.53 17.08 8.90
N SER A 4 -10.71 17.57 8.51
CA SER A 4 -11.56 16.98 7.47
C SER A 4 -10.92 16.98 6.09
N VAL A 5 -10.17 18.03 5.73
CA VAL A 5 -9.48 18.12 4.42
C VAL A 5 -8.29 17.16 4.40
N LEU A 6 -7.58 17.01 5.52
CA LEU A 6 -6.47 16.05 5.62
C LEU A 6 -6.96 14.61 5.45
N LYS A 7 -8.10 14.25 6.06
CA LYS A 7 -8.71 12.92 5.89
C LYS A 7 -9.12 12.66 4.43
N ALA A 8 -9.69 13.64 3.75
CA ALA A 8 -10.08 13.52 2.34
C ALA A 8 -8.88 13.42 1.37
N LEU A 9 -7.72 13.98 1.72
CA LEU A 9 -6.53 13.98 0.85
C LEU A 9 -5.63 12.75 1.01
N LYS A 10 -5.73 12.01 2.12
CA LYS A 10 -4.90 10.81 2.37
C LYS A 10 -4.98 9.77 1.23
N PRO A 11 -6.16 9.40 0.70
CA PRO A 11 -6.26 8.42 -0.38
C PRO A 11 -5.59 8.87 -1.67
N TYR A 12 -5.78 10.13 -2.07
CA TYR A 12 -5.15 10.70 -3.27
C TYR A 12 -3.63 10.78 -3.14
N LYS A 13 -3.11 11.11 -1.95
CA LYS A 13 -1.66 11.11 -1.68
C LYS A 13 -1.08 9.70 -1.74
N LEU A 14 -1.80 8.71 -1.20
CA LEU A 14 -1.40 7.32 -1.26
C LEU A 14 -1.40 6.79 -2.70
N LEU A 15 -2.43 7.10 -3.49
CA LEU A 15 -2.53 6.75 -4.90
C LEU A 15 -1.35 7.34 -5.70
N ALA A 16 -1.09 8.64 -5.56
CA ALA A 16 0.04 9.29 -6.24
C ALA A 16 1.40 8.70 -5.81
N PHE A 17 1.56 8.36 -4.54
CA PHE A 17 2.77 7.72 -4.03
C PHE A 17 2.97 6.32 -4.63
N GLY A 18 1.93 5.49 -4.66
CA GLY A 18 2.00 4.14 -5.26
C GLY A 18 2.27 4.16 -6.77
N VAL A 19 1.68 5.10 -7.51
CA VAL A 19 1.98 5.30 -8.94
C VAL A 19 3.46 5.64 -9.13
N LYS A 20 3.99 6.57 -8.33
CA LYS A 20 5.41 6.94 -8.42
C LYS A 20 6.34 5.74 -8.21
N LEU A 21 6.02 4.86 -7.27
CA LEU A 21 6.81 3.65 -6.97
C LEU A 21 6.81 2.63 -8.12
N THR A 22 5.84 2.68 -9.03
CA THR A 22 5.64 1.64 -10.06
C THR A 22 5.99 2.09 -11.49
N ASP A 23 6.08 3.40 -11.73
CA ASP A 23 6.18 3.96 -13.09
C ASP A 23 7.59 4.49 -13.45
N SER A 24 8.51 4.58 -12.47
CA SER A 24 9.73 5.40 -12.60
C SER A 24 11.07 4.64 -12.66
N GLY A 25 11.06 3.30 -12.79
CA GLY A 25 12.29 2.50 -12.65
C GLY A 25 12.90 2.59 -11.24
N HIS A 26 12.07 3.01 -10.27
CA HIS A 26 12.42 3.20 -8.87
C HIS A 26 12.53 1.85 -8.16
N THR A 27 13.66 1.61 -7.50
CA THR A 27 13.84 0.44 -6.64
C THR A 27 13.06 0.67 -5.34
N ILE A 28 11.98 -0.08 -5.15
CA ILE A 28 11.14 0.02 -3.96
C ILE A 28 11.96 -0.36 -2.73
N THR A 29 12.06 0.55 -1.77
CA THR A 29 12.71 0.25 -0.49
C THR A 29 11.75 -0.43 0.46
N LYS A 30 12.29 -1.19 1.42
CA LYS A 30 11.50 -1.85 2.46
C LYS A 30 10.69 -0.86 3.29
N GLU A 31 11.24 0.33 3.53
CA GLU A 31 10.62 1.41 4.27
C GLU A 31 9.43 2.00 3.49
N GLU A 32 9.59 2.24 2.19
CA GLU A 32 8.50 2.70 1.31
C GLU A 32 7.39 1.66 1.20
N PHE A 33 7.75 0.39 1.04
CA PHE A 33 6.80 -0.72 0.98
C PHE A 33 6.00 -0.85 2.28
N SER A 34 6.68 -0.83 3.42
CA SER A 34 6.05 -0.86 4.74
C SER A 34 5.13 0.35 4.95
N HIS A 35 5.58 1.54 4.57
CA HIS A 35 4.80 2.76 4.67
C HIS A 35 3.53 2.68 3.83
N LEU A 36 3.65 2.24 2.57
CA LEU A 36 2.52 2.05 1.66
C LEU A 36 1.45 1.13 2.27
N ILE A 37 1.86 -0.04 2.80
CA ILE A 37 0.93 -1.00 3.42
C ILE A 37 0.23 -0.36 4.62
N LYS A 38 0.96 0.30 5.51
CA LYS A 38 0.37 0.96 6.70
C LYS A 38 -0.68 1.98 6.30
N THR A 39 -0.34 2.86 5.38
CA THR A 39 -1.24 3.92 4.93
C THR A 39 -2.42 3.35 4.16
N TYR A 40 -2.23 2.28 3.38
CA TYR A 40 -3.33 1.59 2.71
C TYR A 40 -4.35 1.01 3.70
N LEU A 41 -3.90 0.29 4.73
CA LEU A 41 -4.80 -0.27 5.74
C LEU A 41 -5.53 0.83 6.52
N GLU A 42 -4.83 1.93 6.83
CA GLU A 42 -5.44 3.10 7.49
C GLU A 42 -6.53 3.75 6.63
N VAL A 43 -6.30 3.87 5.32
CA VAL A 43 -7.21 4.53 4.38
C VAL A 43 -8.40 3.65 4.01
N SER A 44 -8.14 2.37 3.71
CA SER A 44 -9.16 1.41 3.29
C SER A 44 -9.99 0.88 4.45
N GLY A 45 -9.47 0.92 5.68
CA GLY A 45 -10.11 0.32 6.86
C GLY A 45 -10.06 -1.21 6.87
N ILE A 46 -9.34 -1.83 5.94
CA ILE A 46 -9.16 -3.28 5.83
C ILE A 46 -8.21 -3.77 6.92
N GLU A 47 -8.49 -4.94 7.50
CA GLU A 47 -7.58 -5.56 8.46
C GLU A 47 -6.35 -6.16 7.78
N LEU A 48 -5.19 -6.13 8.46
CA LEU A 48 -3.96 -6.74 7.93
C LEU A 48 -4.14 -8.22 7.55
N LYS A 49 -5.02 -8.94 8.26
CA LYS A 49 -5.34 -10.34 7.96
C LYS A 49 -6.05 -10.49 6.62
N GLU A 50 -7.00 -9.60 6.31
CA GLU A 50 -7.73 -9.58 5.04
C GLU A 50 -6.81 -9.20 3.88
N PHE A 51 -5.94 -8.22 4.10
CA PHE A 51 -4.88 -7.86 3.14
C PHE A 51 -3.91 -9.03 2.86
N ALA A 52 -3.56 -9.81 3.88
CA ALA A 52 -2.72 -10.99 3.68
C ALA A 52 -3.43 -12.02 2.79
N TYR A 53 -4.72 -12.25 3.00
CA TYR A 53 -5.50 -13.17 2.18
C TYR A 53 -5.73 -12.68 0.75
N SER A 54 -5.96 -11.38 0.54
CA SER A 54 -6.13 -10.84 -0.81
C SER A 54 -4.88 -10.99 -1.68
N LEU A 55 -3.71 -11.10 -1.06
CA LEU A 55 -2.42 -11.31 -1.71
C LEU A 55 -1.94 -12.77 -1.70
N ASP A 56 -2.76 -13.71 -1.20
CA ASP A 56 -2.40 -15.12 -1.02
C ASP A 56 -1.09 -15.31 -0.23
N VAL A 57 -0.89 -14.49 0.82
CA VAL A 57 0.26 -14.58 1.72
C VAL A 57 -0.16 -14.88 3.14
N SER A 58 0.71 -15.56 3.89
CA SER A 58 0.41 -15.85 5.29
C SER A 58 0.34 -14.56 6.13
N PRO A 59 -0.57 -14.46 7.13
CA PRO A 59 -0.63 -13.30 8.01
C PRO A 59 0.71 -12.96 8.71
N PRO A 60 1.53 -13.95 9.16
CA PRO A 60 2.87 -13.66 9.67
C PRO A 60 3.82 -13.02 8.65
N THR A 61 3.67 -13.32 7.36
CA THR A 61 4.45 -12.69 6.28
C THR A 61 4.02 -11.24 6.11
N ALA A 62 2.71 -11.00 5.99
CA ALA A 62 2.16 -9.64 5.88
C ALA A 62 2.53 -8.78 7.10
N GLN A 63 2.54 -9.35 8.30
CA GLN A 63 3.00 -8.65 9.52
C GLN A 63 4.47 -8.22 9.43
N ARG A 64 5.36 -9.05 8.87
CA ARG A 64 6.76 -8.65 8.69
C ARG A 64 6.93 -7.51 7.68
N TRP A 65 6.10 -7.47 6.65
CA TRP A 65 6.06 -6.36 5.70
C TRP A 65 5.53 -5.09 6.35
N PHE A 66 4.42 -5.21 7.08
CA PHE A 66 3.86 -4.12 7.87
C PHE A 66 4.88 -3.57 8.87
N ASP A 67 5.61 -4.42 9.59
CA ASP A 67 6.63 -3.98 10.55
C ASP A 67 7.89 -3.37 9.90
N GLY A 68 8.06 -3.48 8.58
CA GLY A 68 9.31 -3.12 7.89
C GLY A 68 10.49 -4.03 8.29
N LYS A 69 10.20 -5.25 8.75
CA LYS A 69 11.22 -6.26 9.09
C LYS A 69 11.68 -7.03 7.85
N ASN A 70 10.81 -7.18 6.86
CA ASN A 70 11.11 -7.85 5.58
C ASN A 70 10.33 -7.20 4.44
N MET A 71 10.77 -7.43 3.20
CA MET A 71 10.05 -7.08 1.96
C MET A 71 10.23 -8.26 0.99
N PRO A 72 9.24 -8.58 0.14
CA PRO A 72 9.45 -9.59 -0.89
C PRO A 72 10.45 -9.10 -1.95
N TYR A 73 10.83 -9.95 -2.90
CA TYR A 73 11.67 -9.55 -4.03
C TYR A 73 11.01 -8.39 -4.82
N GLN A 74 11.82 -7.58 -5.50
CA GLN A 74 11.36 -6.37 -6.20
C GLN A 74 10.12 -6.61 -7.09
N ALA A 75 10.15 -7.63 -7.95
CA ALA A 75 9.01 -7.95 -8.82
C ALA A 75 7.70 -8.26 -8.05
N CYS A 76 7.81 -8.94 -6.91
CA CYS A 76 6.68 -9.19 -6.04
C CYS A 76 6.23 -7.91 -5.32
N ALA A 77 7.16 -7.09 -4.82
CA ALA A 77 6.84 -5.82 -4.18
C ALA A 77 6.10 -4.90 -5.16
N GLU A 78 6.58 -4.75 -6.39
CA GLU A 78 5.94 -4.00 -7.46
C GLU A 78 4.53 -4.50 -7.75
N THR A 79 4.33 -5.82 -7.80
CA THR A 79 3.01 -6.42 -8.02
C THR A 79 2.04 -6.03 -6.91
N VAL A 80 2.47 -6.13 -5.64
CA VAL A 80 1.66 -5.72 -4.49
C VAL A 80 1.33 -4.23 -4.53
N VAL A 81 2.30 -3.36 -4.86
CA VAL A 81 2.05 -1.92 -4.98
C VAL A 81 1.05 -1.64 -6.11
N LYS A 82 1.18 -2.31 -7.27
CA LYS A 82 0.23 -2.16 -8.39
C LYS A 82 -1.18 -2.58 -8.00
N THR A 83 -1.34 -3.66 -7.24
CA THR A 83 -2.65 -4.09 -6.71
C THR A 83 -3.24 -3.01 -5.81
N ILE A 84 -2.48 -2.49 -4.84
CA ILE A 84 -2.94 -1.41 -3.95
C ILE A 84 -3.37 -0.17 -4.73
N VAL A 85 -2.57 0.26 -5.72
CA VAL A 85 -2.88 1.42 -6.56
C VAL A 85 -4.17 1.21 -7.34
N LYS A 86 -4.34 0.01 -7.91
CA LYS A 86 -5.54 -0.35 -8.67
C LYS A 86 -6.78 -0.33 -7.78
N ASP A 87 -6.74 -0.99 -6.62
CA ASP A 87 -7.85 -1.05 -5.67
C ASP A 87 -8.27 0.36 -5.20
N LEU A 88 -7.30 1.24 -4.93
CA LEU A 88 -7.58 2.63 -4.57
C LEU A 88 -8.17 3.43 -5.73
N ALA A 89 -7.66 3.25 -6.96
CA ALA A 89 -8.19 3.95 -8.12
C ALA A 89 -9.65 3.55 -8.38
N GLU A 90 -9.98 2.25 -8.31
CA GLU A 90 -11.34 1.76 -8.48
C GLU A 90 -12.28 2.29 -7.39
N TYR A 91 -11.85 2.30 -6.12
CA TYR A 91 -12.70 2.77 -5.02
C TYR A 91 -12.98 4.28 -5.01
N TYR A 92 -12.04 5.11 -5.50
CA TYR A 92 -12.14 6.57 -5.40
C TYR A 92 -12.39 7.29 -6.74
N CYS A 93 -12.29 6.61 -7.87
CA CYS A 93 -12.62 7.19 -9.19
C CYS A 93 -14.03 6.85 -9.69
N GLU A 94 -14.80 6.07 -8.93
CA GLU A 94 -16.26 5.92 -9.06
C GLU A 94 -17.03 6.98 -8.26
#